data_AF-A0A2E5EGM7-F1
#
_entry.id   AF-A0A2E5EGM7-F1
#
_cell.length_a   1.000
_cell.length_b   1.000
_cell.length_c   1.000
_cell.angle_alpha   90.00
_cell.angle_beta   90.00
_cell.angle_gamma   90.00
#
_symmetry.space_group_name_H-M   'P 1'
#
loop_
_entity.id
_entity.type
_entity.pdbx_description
1 polymer ?
#
loop_
_entity_poly.entity_id
_entity_poly.type
_entity_poly.pdbx_seq_one_letter_code
_entity_poly.pdbx_strand_id
1 'polypeptide(L)'
;MKVGPDRDVDHNSVLLSARLWWVGLLSLLTGMVIGIAGYTTWFVQKSESHNSPKLRLQVPPDDVLNNLAKALNGLYGSDGTYPRLNCGPCGPFALEFQQAWNHRFMDRVHLSYIMTADHTHCYHVLLKLPDGRYYDGGNGVMHASQAVSLYPNSVIDDRSEFDLQLLHHRTGGLNRPYPLCPNYDHDTVRTLIIRHLDGT
;
A
#
# COMPACT_ATOMS: atom_id res chain seq x y z
N MET A 1 -5.19 -104.20 -14.94
CA MET A 1 -5.31 -103.93 -16.39
C MET A 1 -4.51 -102.68 -16.70
N LYS A 2 -3.48 -102.84 -17.56
CA LYS A 2 -2.98 -101.93 -18.61
C LYS A 2 -2.96 -100.39 -18.39
N VAL A 3 -1.75 -99.86 -18.60
CA VAL A 3 -1.36 -98.59 -19.28
C VAL A 3 -1.18 -97.36 -18.36
N GLY A 4 0.09 -97.00 -18.08
CA GLY A 4 0.52 -95.59 -18.11
C GLY A 4 0.79 -95.19 -19.57
N PRO A 5 0.90 -93.89 -19.93
CA PRO A 5 2.15 -93.17 -19.65
C PRO A 5 1.97 -91.63 -19.50
N ASP A 6 3.01 -90.90 -19.11
CA ASP A 6 3.83 -89.96 -19.93
C ASP A 6 3.31 -88.52 -20.07
N ARG A 7 4.27 -87.61 -19.84
CA ARG A 7 4.64 -86.44 -20.67
C ARG A 7 3.70 -85.23 -20.63
N ASP A 8 4.24 -84.12 -20.15
CA ASP A 8 4.93 -83.06 -20.92
C ASP A 8 3.92 -82.24 -21.72
N VAL A 9 4.05 -80.96 -21.99
CA VAL A 9 4.92 -79.82 -21.67
C VAL A 9 4.17 -78.67 -22.36
N ASP A 10 4.39 -77.45 -21.89
CA ASP A 10 4.12 -76.19 -22.58
C ASP A 10 2.70 -75.90 -23.11
N HIS A 11 2.12 -74.84 -22.56
CA HIS A 11 2.27 -73.53 -23.18
C HIS A 11 1.61 -72.50 -22.26
N ASN A 12 2.43 -71.60 -21.72
CA ASN A 12 2.17 -70.17 -21.63
C ASN A 12 2.85 -69.57 -20.39
N SER A 13 3.78 -68.66 -20.67
CA SER A 13 4.15 -67.51 -19.82
C SER A 13 4.50 -67.90 -18.38
N VAL A 14 5.76 -67.93 -17.96
CA VAL A 14 6.49 -66.70 -17.58
C VAL A 14 7.97 -67.09 -17.41
N LEU A 15 8.73 -67.22 -18.49
CA LEU A 15 10.19 -67.14 -18.44
C LEU A 15 10.71 -66.54 -19.74
N LEU A 16 10.56 -65.23 -19.89
CA LEU A 16 11.43 -64.47 -20.78
C LEU A 16 11.62 -63.07 -20.19
N SER A 17 12.89 -62.69 -20.09
CA SER A 17 13.39 -61.32 -19.92
C SER A 17 13.36 -60.72 -18.50
N ALA A 18 14.00 -61.42 -17.57
CA ALA A 18 15.08 -60.74 -16.86
C ALA A 18 16.09 -60.28 -17.91
N ARG A 19 16.45 -58.99 -17.86
CA ARG A 19 17.24 -58.22 -18.86
C ARG A 19 16.40 -57.71 -20.03
N LEU A 20 15.96 -56.46 -19.90
CA LEU A 20 16.40 -55.34 -20.73
C LEU A 20 15.49 -54.12 -20.44
N TRP A 21 16.10 -52.94 -20.23
CA TRP A 21 15.52 -51.58 -20.11
C TRP A 21 14.73 -51.31 -18.80
N TRP A 22 15.21 -50.65 -17.73
CA TRP A 22 16.26 -49.65 -17.50
C TRP A 22 16.22 -48.36 -18.34
N VAL A 23 15.20 -48.14 -19.17
CA VAL A 23 14.98 -46.85 -19.89
C VAL A 23 13.52 -46.39 -19.85
N GLY A 24 12.74 -46.86 -18.87
CA GLY A 24 11.34 -46.49 -18.68
C GLY A 24 11.05 -45.58 -17.48
N LEU A 25 12.07 -45.00 -16.85
CA LEU A 25 11.90 -44.17 -15.65
C LEU A 25 12.74 -42.88 -15.66
N LEU A 26 13.21 -42.44 -16.84
CA LEU A 26 14.04 -41.23 -16.97
C LEU A 26 13.56 -40.21 -18.02
N SER A 27 12.28 -40.29 -18.45
CA SER A 27 11.70 -39.33 -19.40
C SER A 27 10.41 -38.67 -18.90
N LEU A 28 10.11 -38.77 -17.60
CA LEU A 28 9.06 -37.98 -16.94
C LEU A 28 9.61 -37.08 -15.82
N LEU A 29 10.92 -36.79 -15.85
CA LEU A 29 11.59 -35.87 -14.90
C LEU A 29 12.37 -34.72 -15.58
N THR A 30 12.23 -34.56 -16.90
CA THR A 30 12.81 -33.41 -17.63
C THR A 30 11.75 -32.49 -18.27
N GLY A 31 10.46 -32.78 -18.07
CA GLY A 31 9.35 -32.10 -18.76
C GLY A 31 8.39 -31.28 -17.90
N MET A 32 8.65 -31.06 -16.60
CA MET A 32 7.86 -30.07 -15.84
C MET A 32 8.63 -29.42 -14.68
N VAL A 33 9.94 -29.28 -14.84
CA VAL A 33 10.79 -28.41 -14.00
C VAL A 33 10.76 -26.95 -14.48
N ILE A 34 10.06 -26.64 -15.58
CA ILE A 34 9.95 -25.26 -16.11
C ILE A 34 8.70 -24.51 -15.58
N GLY A 35 7.77 -25.20 -14.89
CA GLY A 35 6.50 -24.58 -14.45
C GLY A 35 6.49 -23.98 -13.04
N ILE A 36 7.44 -24.32 -12.17
CA ILE A 36 7.36 -23.97 -10.73
C ILE A 36 8.46 -22.99 -10.29
N ALA A 37 9.54 -22.82 -11.07
CA ALA A 37 10.58 -21.84 -10.77
C ALA A 37 10.19 -20.37 -11.08
N GLY A 38 9.10 -20.16 -11.82
CA GLY A 38 8.63 -18.82 -12.21
C GLY A 38 7.64 -18.16 -11.24
N TYR A 39 7.06 -18.91 -10.29
CA TYR A 39 6.07 -18.37 -9.35
C TYR A 39 6.63 -18.10 -7.95
N THR A 40 7.74 -18.74 -7.56
CA THR A 40 8.39 -18.47 -6.27
C THR A 40 9.36 -17.30 -6.32
N THR A 41 9.78 -16.86 -7.51
CA THR A 41 10.64 -15.67 -7.69
C THR A 41 9.85 -14.36 -7.71
N TRP A 42 8.55 -14.38 -8.05
CA TRP A 42 7.72 -13.16 -8.07
C TRP A 42 7.26 -12.70 -6.68
N PHE A 43 7.22 -13.61 -5.70
CA PHE A 43 6.89 -13.27 -4.30
C PHE A 43 8.10 -13.10 -3.37
N VAL A 44 9.32 -13.29 -3.87
CA VAL A 44 10.55 -13.11 -3.08
C VAL A 44 11.25 -11.76 -3.35
N GLN A 45 10.76 -10.97 -4.30
CA GLN A 45 11.36 -9.67 -4.65
C GLN A 45 10.65 -8.45 -4.03
N LYS A 46 10.12 -8.61 -2.81
CA LYS A 46 9.61 -7.49 -1.98
C LYS A 46 9.85 -7.74 -0.48
N SER A 47 11.08 -8.06 -0.09
CA SER A 47 11.47 -8.03 1.34
C SER A 47 12.80 -7.32 1.65
N GLU A 48 13.50 -6.82 0.64
CA GLU A 48 14.75 -6.07 0.84
C GLU A 48 14.55 -4.55 0.62
N SER A 49 13.97 -3.87 1.61
CA SER A 49 14.27 -2.44 1.83
C SER A 49 14.03 -1.99 3.28
N HIS A 50 14.23 -2.87 4.26
CA HIS A 50 14.00 -2.53 5.68
C HIS A 50 15.19 -1.86 6.38
N ASN A 51 16.19 -1.35 5.65
CA ASN A 51 17.38 -0.73 6.25
C ASN A 51 17.85 0.54 5.52
N SER A 52 16.93 1.34 4.98
CA SER A 52 17.27 2.75 4.73
C SER A 52 17.46 3.43 6.09
N PRO A 53 18.63 4.00 6.41
CA PRO A 53 18.79 4.74 7.65
C PRO A 53 17.78 5.89 7.65
N LYS A 54 16.84 5.88 8.61
CA LYS A 54 15.91 6.99 8.77
C LYS A 54 16.72 8.27 8.95
N LEU A 55 16.37 9.29 8.18
CA LEU A 55 17.03 10.59 8.24
C LEU A 55 16.87 11.16 9.65
N ARG A 56 17.99 11.54 10.26
CA ARG A 56 17.96 12.23 11.56
C ARG A 56 17.43 13.65 11.35
N LEU A 57 16.23 13.87 11.89
CA LEU A 57 15.86 15.06 12.65
C LEU A 57 15.90 16.40 11.90
N GLN A 58 15.29 16.46 10.72
CA GLN A 58 14.77 17.71 10.18
C GLN A 58 13.37 17.46 9.63
N VAL A 59 12.37 18.05 10.28
CA VAL A 59 11.09 18.36 9.63
C VAL A 59 11.46 19.04 8.30
N PRO A 60 10.99 18.56 7.13
CA PRO A 60 11.25 19.24 5.88
C PRO A 60 10.90 20.72 6.02
N PRO A 61 11.74 21.62 5.50
CA PRO A 61 11.44 23.04 5.48
C PRO A 61 10.03 23.33 4.97
N ASP A 62 9.38 24.37 5.50
CA ASP A 62 8.00 24.72 5.17
C ASP A 62 7.77 24.89 3.66
N ASP A 63 8.78 25.40 2.94
CA ASP A 63 8.74 25.54 1.49
C ASP A 63 8.64 24.18 0.79
N VAL A 64 9.25 23.11 1.28
CA VAL A 64 9.07 21.76 0.74
C VAL A 64 7.60 21.33 0.83
N LEU A 65 6.99 21.47 2.01
CA LEU A 65 5.60 21.07 2.25
C LEU A 65 4.62 21.97 1.50
N ASN A 66 4.85 23.28 1.50
CA ASN A 66 4.02 24.22 0.77
C ASN A 66 4.18 24.09 -0.75
N ASN A 67 5.34 23.67 -1.25
CA ASN A 67 5.53 23.37 -2.67
C ASN A 67 4.84 22.07 -3.07
N LEU A 68 4.80 21.06 -2.19
CA LEU A 68 3.98 19.87 -2.40
C LEU A 68 2.49 20.23 -2.50
N ALA A 69 1.98 21.08 -1.60
CA ALA A 69 0.58 21.55 -1.67
C ALA A 69 0.31 22.30 -2.98
N LYS A 70 1.23 23.17 -3.43
CA LYS A 70 1.12 23.83 -4.75
C LYS A 70 1.11 22.83 -5.91
N ALA A 71 1.97 21.80 -5.86
CA ALA A 71 2.03 20.77 -6.90
C ALA A 71 0.72 19.96 -6.96
N LEU A 72 0.16 19.58 -5.81
CA LEU A 72 -1.13 18.92 -5.70
C LEU A 72 -2.26 19.80 -6.23
N ASN A 73 -2.26 21.09 -5.91
CA ASN A 73 -3.23 22.05 -6.42
C ASN A 73 -3.07 22.29 -7.93
N GLY A 74 -1.85 22.24 -8.46
CA GLY A 74 -1.61 22.29 -9.91
C GLY A 74 -2.12 21.05 -10.64
N LEU A 75 -2.05 19.88 -9.99
CA LEU A 75 -2.52 18.61 -10.55
C LEU A 75 -4.04 18.47 -10.50
N TYR A 76 -4.65 18.79 -9.35
CA TYR A 76 -6.07 18.54 -9.11
C TYR A 76 -6.94 19.78 -9.29
N GLY A 77 -6.39 20.99 -9.16
CA GLY A 77 -7.12 22.25 -9.25
C GLY A 77 -7.95 22.57 -8.00
N SER A 78 -8.82 23.56 -8.13
CA SER A 78 -9.82 23.95 -7.12
C SER A 78 -11.25 23.80 -7.67
N ASP A 79 -12.24 23.81 -6.78
CA ASP A 79 -13.66 23.92 -7.13
C ASP A 79 -14.14 25.38 -7.20
N GLY A 80 -13.20 26.32 -7.22
CA GLY A 80 -13.42 27.76 -7.13
C GLY A 80 -13.13 28.32 -5.73
N THR A 81 -13.46 27.58 -4.66
CA THR A 81 -13.25 28.04 -3.28
C THR A 81 -12.22 27.17 -2.55
N TYR A 82 -12.23 25.87 -2.78
CA TYR A 82 -11.43 24.91 -2.04
C TYR A 82 -10.53 24.08 -2.98
N PRO A 83 -9.32 23.71 -2.53
CA PRO A 83 -8.51 22.69 -3.20
C PRO A 83 -9.31 21.40 -3.38
N ARG A 84 -9.35 20.84 -4.59
CA ARG A 84 -10.16 19.64 -4.86
C ARG A 84 -9.74 18.43 -4.04
N LEU A 85 -8.44 18.33 -3.71
CA LEU A 85 -7.91 17.31 -2.81
C LEU A 85 -8.60 17.33 -1.42
N ASN A 86 -9.05 18.49 -0.96
CA ASN A 86 -9.73 18.66 0.32
C ASN A 86 -11.23 18.38 0.25
N CYS A 87 -11.79 18.24 -0.96
CA CYS A 87 -13.21 18.03 -1.20
C CYS A 87 -13.58 16.53 -1.32
N GLY A 88 -12.77 15.63 -0.76
CA GLY A 88 -13.06 14.19 -0.80
C GLY A 88 -11.89 13.31 -0.37
N PRO A 89 -10.76 13.33 -1.10
CA PRO A 89 -9.66 12.38 -0.88
C PRO A 89 -8.68 12.79 0.24
N CYS A 90 -9.07 13.66 1.17
CA CYS A 90 -8.19 14.11 2.26
C CYS A 90 -7.73 12.96 3.19
N GLY A 91 -8.60 11.98 3.44
CA GLY A 91 -8.28 10.77 4.20
C GLY A 91 -7.23 9.89 3.54
N PRO A 92 -7.47 9.40 2.31
CA PRO A 92 -6.47 8.67 1.52
C PRO A 92 -5.15 9.42 1.39
N PHE A 93 -5.19 10.72 1.11
CA PHE A 93 -4.00 11.55 1.03
C PHE A 93 -3.21 11.54 2.35
N ALA A 94 -3.88 11.80 3.48
CA ALA A 94 -3.26 11.84 4.80
C ALA A 94 -2.64 10.48 5.18
N LEU A 95 -3.28 9.37 4.78
CA LEU A 95 -2.72 8.03 4.95
C LEU A 95 -1.42 7.84 4.17
N GLU A 96 -1.42 8.15 2.87
CA GLU A 96 -0.23 8.02 2.02
C GLU A 96 0.93 8.87 2.55
N PHE A 97 0.64 10.11 2.93
CA PHE A 97 1.66 11.00 3.48
C PHE A 97 2.17 10.51 4.82
N GLN A 98 1.29 10.14 5.75
CA GLN A 98 1.72 9.64 7.06
C GLN A 98 2.63 8.42 6.92
N GLN A 99 2.28 7.48 6.03
CA GLN A 99 3.10 6.30 5.77
C GLN A 99 4.46 6.69 5.18
N ALA A 100 4.47 7.54 4.16
CA ALA A 100 5.70 8.00 3.52
C ALA A 100 6.63 8.73 4.49
N TRP A 101 6.08 9.61 5.32
CA TRP A 101 6.82 10.35 6.34
C TRP A 101 7.34 9.43 7.44
N ASN A 102 6.47 8.63 8.07
CA ASN A 102 6.83 7.81 9.24
C ASN A 102 7.79 6.66 8.89
N HIS A 103 7.88 6.31 7.60
CA HIS A 103 8.92 5.43 7.08
C HIS A 103 10.30 6.12 7.04
N ARG A 104 10.35 7.40 6.66
CA ARG A 104 11.58 8.17 6.43
C ARG A 104 12.17 8.83 7.68
N PHE A 105 11.31 9.42 8.50
CA PHE A 105 11.73 10.28 9.60
C PHE A 105 11.47 9.62 10.95
N MET A 106 12.28 10.00 11.94
CA MET A 106 12.12 9.53 13.32
C MET A 106 10.97 10.25 14.03
N ASP A 107 10.90 11.56 13.87
CA ASP A 107 9.80 12.37 14.39
C ASP A 107 8.56 12.10 13.55
N ARG A 108 7.54 11.50 14.16
CA ARG A 108 6.37 10.99 13.44
C ARG A 108 5.35 12.10 13.22
N VAL A 109 4.62 11.98 12.12
CA VAL A 109 3.36 12.72 11.91
C VAL A 109 2.17 11.86 12.32
N HIS A 110 1.14 12.54 12.80
CA HIS A 110 -0.06 11.95 13.34
C HIS A 110 -1.29 12.41 12.56
N LEU A 111 -2.31 11.57 12.46
CA LEU A 111 -3.57 11.99 11.85
C LEU A 111 -4.32 12.89 12.84
N SER A 112 -4.83 14.00 12.34
CA SER A 112 -5.73 14.89 13.07
C SER A 112 -7.00 15.06 12.27
N TYR A 113 -8.12 15.19 12.97
CA TYR A 113 -9.43 15.27 12.34
C TYR A 113 -10.07 16.60 12.70
N ILE A 114 -10.51 17.33 11.69
CA ILE A 114 -11.42 18.46 11.91
C ILE A 114 -12.81 17.87 12.09
N MET A 115 -13.28 17.87 13.33
CA MET A 115 -14.56 17.31 13.72
C MET A 115 -15.57 18.44 13.97
N THR A 116 -16.84 18.16 13.75
CA THR A 116 -17.94 18.90 14.38
C THR A 116 -17.72 19.04 15.88
N ALA A 117 -18.18 20.14 16.48
CA ALA A 117 -18.03 20.39 17.91
C ALA A 117 -18.64 19.30 18.82
N ASP A 118 -19.64 18.56 18.33
CA ASP A 118 -20.25 17.42 19.03
C ASP A 118 -19.55 16.06 18.74
N HIS A 119 -18.46 16.10 17.96
CA HIS A 119 -17.65 14.96 17.53
C HIS A 119 -18.38 13.90 16.69
N THR A 120 -19.55 14.19 16.13
CA THR A 120 -20.35 13.21 15.38
C THR A 120 -19.93 13.05 13.92
N HIS A 121 -19.44 14.12 13.30
CA HIS A 121 -19.02 14.15 11.90
C HIS A 121 -17.60 14.69 11.75
N CYS A 122 -16.86 14.11 10.80
CA CYS A 122 -15.54 14.59 10.37
C CYS A 122 -15.70 15.44 9.11
N TYR A 123 -15.20 16.67 9.14
CA TYR A 123 -15.14 17.55 7.98
C TYR A 123 -13.89 17.30 7.14
N HIS A 124 -12.75 17.08 7.79
CA HIS A 124 -11.47 17.02 7.10
C HIS A 124 -10.41 16.25 7.88
N VAL A 125 -9.41 15.72 7.18
CA VAL A 125 -8.25 15.04 7.79
C VAL A 125 -7.01 15.87 7.53
N LEU A 126 -6.26 16.14 8.59
CA LEU A 126 -4.99 16.86 8.62
C LEU A 126 -3.88 15.95 9.11
N LEU A 127 -2.63 16.41 8.96
CA LEU A 127 -1.47 15.82 9.62
C LEU A 127 -0.92 16.77 10.67
N LYS A 128 -0.80 16.29 11.89
CA LYS A 128 -0.05 16.99 12.93
C LYS A 128 1.43 16.74 12.75
N LEU A 129 2.17 17.81 12.54
CA LEU A 129 3.63 17.82 12.39
C LEU A 129 4.33 17.73 13.76
N PRO A 130 5.59 17.30 13.81
CA PRO A 130 6.34 17.18 15.07
C PRO A 130 6.48 18.48 15.87
N ASP A 131 6.45 19.63 15.18
CA ASP A 131 6.52 20.96 15.79
C ASP A 131 5.16 21.49 16.30
N GLY A 132 4.12 20.66 16.22
CA GLY A 132 2.76 21.00 16.68
C GLY A 132 1.91 21.77 15.67
N ARG A 133 2.45 22.11 14.49
CA ARG A 133 1.65 22.67 13.39
C ARG A 133 0.90 21.57 12.65
N TYR A 134 0.06 21.99 11.70
CA TYR A 134 -0.73 21.10 10.87
C TYR A 134 -0.31 21.23 9.41
N TYR A 135 -0.35 20.12 8.69
CA TYR A 135 -0.21 20.08 7.25
C TYR A 135 -1.49 19.56 6.62
N ASP A 136 -1.91 20.27 5.58
CA ASP A 136 -3.03 19.93 4.73
C ASP A 136 -2.56 19.85 3.28
N GLY A 137 -3.00 18.84 2.54
CA GLY A 137 -2.54 18.63 1.16
C GLY A 137 -2.95 19.76 0.21
N GLY A 138 -4.10 20.41 0.47
CA GLY A 138 -4.56 21.54 -0.32
C GLY A 138 -4.04 22.90 0.15
N ASN A 139 -3.99 23.14 1.46
CA ASN A 139 -3.68 24.47 2.02
C ASN A 139 -2.23 24.63 2.49
N GLY A 140 -1.46 23.54 2.60
CA GLY A 140 -0.08 23.57 3.09
C GLY A 140 0.04 23.56 4.62
N VAL A 141 1.15 24.10 5.12
CA VAL A 141 1.46 24.17 6.56
C VAL A 141 0.70 25.32 7.21
N MET A 142 0.08 25.06 8.36
CA MET A 142 -0.75 26.02 9.07
C MET A 142 -0.73 25.82 10.59
N HIS A 143 -1.06 26.89 11.33
CA HIS A 143 -1.37 26.81 12.75
C HIS A 143 -2.79 26.32 13.00
N ALA A 144 -3.05 25.81 14.22
CA ALA A 144 -4.38 25.33 14.62
C ALA A 144 -5.48 26.37 14.39
N SER A 145 -5.22 27.65 14.70
CA SER A 145 -6.17 28.75 14.50
C SER A 145 -6.58 28.95 13.04
N GLN A 146 -5.63 28.77 12.11
CA GLN A 146 -5.90 28.83 10.68
C GLN A 146 -6.72 27.60 10.25
N ALA A 147 -6.36 26.40 10.71
CA ALA A 147 -7.08 25.17 10.40
C ALA A 147 -8.56 25.25 10.81
N VAL A 148 -8.86 25.67 12.04
CA VAL A 148 -10.25 25.80 12.51
C VAL A 148 -11.01 26.94 11.81
N SER A 149 -10.33 27.98 11.34
CA SER A 149 -10.98 29.08 10.60
C SER A 149 -11.55 28.64 9.25
N LEU A 150 -10.99 27.59 8.64
CA LEU A 150 -11.47 27.00 7.40
C LEU A 150 -12.75 26.16 7.60
N TYR A 151 -13.02 25.74 8.84
CA TYR A 151 -14.14 24.87 9.21
C TYR A 151 -14.86 25.44 10.44
N PRO A 152 -15.77 26.41 10.27
CA PRO A 152 -16.48 27.02 11.39
C PRO A 152 -17.22 25.98 12.26
N ASN A 153 -17.30 26.24 13.57
CA ASN A 153 -17.92 25.35 14.57
C ASN A 153 -17.29 23.94 14.63
N SER A 154 -15.98 23.85 14.38
CA SER A 154 -15.22 22.61 14.46
C SER A 154 -14.22 22.61 15.61
N VAL A 155 -13.74 21.41 15.91
CA VAL A 155 -12.64 21.13 16.85
C VAL A 155 -11.62 20.22 16.17
N ILE A 156 -10.36 20.33 16.56
CA ILE A 156 -9.31 19.41 16.11
C ILE A 156 -9.22 18.25 17.09
N ASP A 157 -9.43 17.02 16.62
CA ASP A 157 -9.20 15.79 17.35
C ASP A 157 -7.88 15.15 16.87
N ASP A 158 -6.82 15.35 17.66
CA ASP A 158 -5.49 14.81 17.37
C ASP A 158 -5.39 13.34 17.80
N ARG A 159 -4.85 12.47 16.93
CA ARG A 159 -4.68 11.04 17.21
C ARG A 159 -3.21 10.63 17.12
N SER A 160 -2.57 10.47 18.28
CA SER A 160 -1.18 9.98 18.37
C SER A 160 -1.04 8.53 17.88
N GLU A 161 -2.08 7.72 18.03
CA GLU A 161 -2.12 6.34 17.57
C GLU A 161 -2.84 6.23 16.23
N PHE A 162 -2.27 5.45 15.31
CA PHE A 162 -2.87 5.20 14.01
C PHE A 162 -3.99 4.15 14.12
N ASP A 163 -5.19 4.53 13.70
CA ASP A 163 -6.35 3.64 13.62
C ASP A 163 -6.94 3.71 12.19
N LEU A 164 -6.66 2.66 11.40
CA LEU A 164 -7.14 2.55 10.04
C LEU A 164 -8.67 2.47 9.96
N GLN A 165 -9.32 1.82 10.93
CA GLN A 165 -10.77 1.67 10.94
C GLN A 165 -11.44 3.01 11.23
N LEU A 166 -10.91 3.76 12.19
CA LEU A 166 -11.38 5.12 12.48
C LEU A 166 -11.20 6.04 11.27
N LEU A 167 -10.04 5.99 10.62
CA LEU A 167 -9.82 6.78 9.40
C LEU A 167 -10.81 6.39 8.30
N HIS A 168 -11.00 5.10 8.03
CA HIS A 168 -11.94 4.62 7.03
C HIS A 168 -13.36 5.08 7.35
N HIS A 169 -13.80 4.95 8.60
CA HIS A 169 -15.12 5.38 9.04
C HIS A 169 -15.32 6.90 8.92
N ARG A 170 -14.42 7.70 9.50
CA ARG A 170 -14.51 9.17 9.51
C ARG A 170 -14.47 9.79 8.13
N THR A 171 -13.77 9.13 7.21
CA THR A 171 -13.67 9.65 5.85
C THR A 171 -14.85 9.24 4.99
N GLY A 172 -15.66 8.25 5.36
CA GLY A 172 -16.70 7.66 4.49
C GLY A 172 -16.16 6.59 3.52
N GLY A 173 -15.01 5.99 3.86
CA GLY A 173 -14.35 4.94 3.11
C GLY A 173 -13.18 5.44 2.25
N LEU A 174 -12.06 4.72 2.30
CA LEU A 174 -10.79 5.09 1.64
C LEU A 174 -10.72 4.78 0.14
N ASN A 175 -11.62 3.96 -0.38
CA ASN A 175 -11.63 3.48 -1.78
C ASN A 175 -12.91 3.89 -2.52
N ARG A 176 -13.56 4.98 -2.08
CA ARG A 176 -14.78 5.47 -2.74
C ARG A 176 -14.42 6.39 -3.91
N PRO A 177 -15.35 6.62 -4.86
CA PRO A 177 -15.20 7.69 -5.84
C PRO A 177 -15.16 9.07 -5.16
N TYR A 178 -14.41 9.99 -5.76
CA TYR A 178 -14.30 11.39 -5.31
C TYR A 178 -14.87 12.34 -6.39
N PRO A 179 -16.19 12.59 -6.43
CA PRO A 179 -16.80 13.40 -7.51
C PRO A 179 -16.21 14.80 -7.67
N LEU A 180 -15.73 15.41 -6.57
CA LEU A 180 -15.11 16.73 -6.57
C LEU A 180 -13.60 16.69 -6.91
N CYS A 181 -12.98 15.51 -6.87
CA CYS A 181 -11.59 15.26 -7.28
C CYS A 181 -11.52 14.00 -8.17
N PRO A 182 -12.20 13.99 -9.33
CA PRO A 182 -12.48 12.75 -10.07
C PRO A 182 -11.25 12.09 -10.68
N ASN A 183 -10.15 12.82 -10.79
CA ASN A 183 -8.85 12.35 -11.29
C ASN A 183 -7.86 12.01 -10.16
N TYR A 184 -8.31 11.91 -8.91
CA TYR A 184 -7.45 11.48 -7.79
C TYR A 184 -6.86 10.09 -8.06
N ASP A 185 -5.56 9.96 -7.83
CA ASP A 185 -4.82 8.72 -8.07
C ASP A 185 -3.78 8.50 -6.96
N HIS A 186 -3.81 7.31 -6.34
CA HIS A 186 -2.97 6.99 -5.19
C HIS A 186 -1.48 6.97 -5.55
N ASP A 187 -1.13 6.41 -6.69
CA ASP A 187 0.27 6.25 -7.08
C ASP A 187 0.91 7.59 -7.47
N THR A 188 0.14 8.45 -8.14
CA THR A 188 0.56 9.82 -8.47
C THR A 188 0.78 10.64 -7.19
N VAL A 189 -0.15 10.60 -6.24
CA VAL A 189 -0.01 11.29 -4.95
C VAL A 189 1.20 10.78 -4.18
N ARG A 190 1.33 9.46 -4.05
CA ARG A 190 2.47 8.84 -3.36
C ARG A 190 3.79 9.25 -4.00
N THR A 191 3.87 9.26 -5.32
CA THR A 191 5.07 9.69 -6.06
C THR A 191 5.41 11.15 -5.79
N LEU A 192 4.41 12.04 -5.78
CA LEU A 192 4.61 13.46 -5.48
C LEU A 192 5.09 13.67 -4.04
N ILE A 193 4.47 13.00 -3.07
CA ILE A 193 4.86 13.07 -1.65
C ILE A 193 6.33 12.64 -1.51
N ILE A 194 6.66 11.46 -2.03
CA ILE A 194 8.01 10.89 -1.95
C ILE A 194 9.04 11.86 -2.54
N ARG A 195 8.79 12.37 -3.75
CA ARG A 195 9.68 13.31 -4.43
C ARG A 195 9.98 14.55 -3.60
N HIS A 196 8.96 15.15 -3.00
CA HIS A 196 9.14 16.35 -2.18
C HIS A 196 9.84 16.04 -0.86
N LEU A 197 9.48 14.95 -0.18
CA LEU A 197 10.11 14.56 1.08
C LEU A 197 11.58 14.15 0.92
N ASP A 198 11.96 13.61 -0.23
CA ASP A 198 13.34 13.19 -0.54
C ASP A 198 14.19 14.34 -1.15
N GLY A 199 13.58 15.50 -1.45
CA GLY A 199 14.28 16.70 -1.92
C GLY A 199 14.78 16.64 -3.37
N THR A 200 14.08 15.90 -4.24
CA THR A 200 14.46 15.68 -5.66
C THR A 200 13.63 16.47 -6.65
#